data_AF-A0A2V8IWJ9-F1
#
_entry.id   AF-A0A2V8IWJ9-F1
#
_cell.length_a   1.000
_cell.length_b   1.000
_cell.length_c   1.000
_cell.angle_alpha   90.00
_cell.angle_beta   90.00
_cell.angle_gamma   90.00
#
_symmetry.space_group_name_H-M   'P 1'
#
loop_
_entity.id
_entity.type
_entity.pdbx_description
1 polymer ?
#
loop_
_entity_poly.entity_id
_entity_poly.type
_entity_poly.pdbx_seq_one_letter_code
_entity_poly.pdbx_strand_id
1 'polypeptide(L)'
;MTVLTCSAVRQRLAAFHDGELPVGERIATQGHLNSCDECAAELDLFSKVGDALRIAAARAPQDDWTGLQSDVISRMRAEAYESWTARVSRLFDDMHLVWIGLASTVATFLCGAIVLGMLHFASPERDDSLRAMIAVVAAPWGSDLNPASLDGLIQAPTVPQDGLVRATLEQSGSQGELMLALSAVVSREGRVSELSVLANDRDRRHIARLLDAISRSRLEPARYGTDPIAVNLVWLVEHMTVRGKLRS
;
A
#
# COMPACT_ATOMS: atom_id res chain seq x y z
N MET A 1 41.12 -49.69 -7.19
CA MET A 1 41.49 -49.86 -5.77
C MET A 1 42.48 -48.77 -5.42
N THR A 2 42.05 -47.79 -4.63
CA THR A 2 42.95 -46.71 -4.16
C THR A 2 43.85 -47.30 -3.09
N VAL A 3 45.15 -47.42 -3.39
CA VAL A 3 46.15 -47.86 -2.42
C VAL A 3 46.32 -46.71 -1.41
N LEU A 4 45.80 -46.89 -0.20
CA LEU A 4 46.04 -45.95 0.89
C LEU A 4 47.47 -46.15 1.41
N THR A 5 48.16 -45.04 1.66
CA THR A 5 49.48 -45.05 2.32
C THR A 5 49.30 -45.20 3.82
N CYS A 6 50.30 -45.76 4.51
CA CYS A 6 50.27 -45.89 5.97
C CYS A 6 50.04 -44.53 6.65
N SER A 7 50.66 -43.45 6.15
CA SER A 7 50.45 -42.10 6.67
C SER A 7 48.99 -41.64 6.62
N ALA A 8 48.28 -41.93 5.53
CA ALA A 8 46.88 -41.56 5.37
C ALA A 8 45.97 -42.38 6.29
N VAL A 9 46.31 -43.67 6.52
CA VAL A 9 45.58 -44.52 7.46
C VAL A 9 45.81 -44.07 8.89
N ARG A 10 47.05 -43.77 9.29
CA ARG A 10 47.39 -43.29 10.63
C ARG A 10 46.63 -42.02 11.03
N GLN A 11 46.46 -41.07 10.10
CA GLN A 11 45.66 -39.87 10.33
C GLN A 11 44.17 -40.15 10.57
N ARG A 12 43.68 -41.30 10.11
CA ARG A 12 42.25 -41.69 10.16
C ARG A 12 41.97 -42.76 11.22
N LEU A 13 42.98 -43.28 11.92
CA LEU A 13 42.83 -44.37 12.89
C LEU A 13 41.90 -44.01 14.06
N ALA A 14 41.98 -42.78 14.58
CA ALA A 14 41.11 -42.33 15.67
C ALA A 14 39.63 -42.29 15.24
N ALA A 15 39.32 -41.63 14.12
CA ALA A 15 37.96 -41.60 13.58
C ALA A 15 37.45 -42.99 13.15
N PHE A 16 38.36 -43.89 12.75
CA PHE A 16 38.03 -45.29 12.48
C PHE A 16 37.65 -46.03 13.76
N HIS A 17 38.43 -45.87 14.84
CA HIS A 17 38.17 -46.47 16.15
C HIS A 17 36.83 -46.04 16.73
N ASP A 18 36.48 -44.75 16.59
CA ASP A 18 35.24 -44.19 17.12
C ASP A 18 34.03 -44.39 16.19
N GLY A 19 34.24 -44.99 15.01
CA GLY A 19 33.18 -45.29 14.04
C GLY A 19 32.66 -44.08 13.25
N GLU A 20 33.37 -42.94 13.32
CA GLU A 20 32.98 -41.66 12.72
C GLU A 20 33.28 -41.57 11.22
N LEU A 21 34.06 -42.50 10.67
CA LEU A 21 34.37 -42.49 9.24
C LEU A 21 33.16 -42.87 8.36
N PRO A 22 32.95 -42.18 7.22
CA PRO A 22 32.01 -42.59 6.19
C PRO A 22 32.27 -44.04 5.74
N VAL A 23 31.21 -44.76 5.36
CA VAL A 23 31.27 -46.21 5.07
C VAL A 23 32.34 -46.56 4.03
N GLY A 24 32.49 -45.76 2.97
CA GLY A 24 33.48 -46.01 1.93
C GLY A 24 34.93 -45.91 2.44
N GLU A 25 35.21 -44.91 3.28
CA GLU A 25 36.54 -44.74 3.88
C GLU A 25 36.85 -45.82 4.91
N ARG A 26 35.84 -46.25 5.65
CA ARG A 26 35.96 -47.35 6.62
C ARG A 26 36.37 -48.66 5.95
N ILE A 27 35.76 -49.00 4.81
CA ILE A 27 36.12 -50.19 4.02
C ILE A 27 37.55 -50.09 3.51
N ALA A 28 37.96 -48.92 3.00
CA ALA A 28 39.31 -48.72 2.49
C ALA A 28 40.37 -48.81 3.60
N THR A 29 40.11 -48.20 4.77
CA THR A 29 40.96 -48.28 5.96
C THR A 29 41.05 -49.71 6.48
N GLN A 30 39.92 -50.42 6.60
CA GLN A 30 39.90 -51.84 6.99
C GLN A 30 40.71 -52.71 6.03
N GLY A 31 40.59 -52.46 4.72
CA GLY A 31 41.37 -53.16 3.70
C GLY A 31 42.88 -53.00 3.90
N HIS A 32 43.34 -51.79 4.24
CA HIS A 32 44.75 -51.55 4.54
C HIS A 32 45.19 -52.21 5.85
N LEU A 33 44.38 -52.10 6.92
CA LEU A 33 44.66 -52.72 8.22
C LEU A 33 44.84 -54.24 8.14
N ASN A 34 44.07 -54.90 7.27
CA ASN A 34 44.21 -56.35 7.03
C ASN A 34 45.53 -56.74 6.35
N SER A 35 46.26 -55.77 5.79
CA SER A 35 47.49 -55.99 5.02
C SER A 35 48.76 -55.40 5.65
N CYS A 36 48.62 -54.57 6.69
CA CYS A 36 49.72 -53.85 7.32
C CYS A 36 49.67 -54.02 8.85
N ASP A 37 50.57 -54.87 9.37
CA ASP A 37 50.65 -55.20 10.80
C ASP A 37 51.00 -53.97 11.68
N GLU A 38 51.78 -53.02 11.15
CA GLU A 38 52.15 -51.81 11.90
C GLU A 38 50.93 -50.92 12.20
N CYS A 39 50.07 -50.70 11.20
CA CYS A 39 48.86 -49.90 11.38
C CYS A 39 47.84 -50.64 12.27
N ALA A 40 47.79 -51.97 12.20
CA ALA A 40 46.95 -52.78 13.07
C ALA A 40 47.42 -52.72 14.54
N ALA A 41 48.74 -52.76 14.79
CA ALA A 41 49.30 -52.61 16.13
C ALA A 41 49.03 -51.22 16.74
N GLU A 42 49.04 -50.16 15.94
CA GLU A 42 48.68 -48.81 16.40
C GLU A 42 47.18 -48.69 16.71
N LEU A 43 46.32 -49.36 15.95
CA LEU A 43 44.89 -49.43 16.28
C LEU A 43 44.65 -50.15 17.62
N ASP A 44 45.33 -51.26 17.87
CA ASP A 44 45.26 -52.01 19.13
C ASP A 44 45.71 -51.16 20.34
N LEU A 45 46.65 -50.23 20.13
CA LEU A 45 47.04 -49.26 21.17
C LEU A 45 45.87 -48.36 21.58
N PHE A 46 45.06 -47.87 20.63
CA PHE A 46 43.87 -47.07 20.96
C PHE A 46 42.87 -47.89 21.80
N SER A 47 42.65 -49.16 21.45
CA SER A 47 41.77 -50.04 22.22
C SER A 47 42.29 -50.29 23.65
N LYS A 48 43.59 -50.54 23.81
CA LYS A 48 44.23 -50.71 25.12
C LYS A 48 44.14 -49.45 26.00
N VAL A 49 44.34 -48.28 25.41
CA VAL A 49 44.17 -47.00 26.13
C VAL A 49 42.70 -46.82 26.54
N GLY A 50 41.75 -47.12 25.65
CA GLY A 50 40.32 -47.09 25.95
C GLY A 50 39.94 -48.06 27.08
N ASP A 51 40.51 -49.25 27.11
CA ASP A 51 40.31 -50.23 28.19
C ASP A 51 40.88 -49.74 29.51
N ALA A 52 42.10 -49.20 29.51
CA ALA A 52 42.71 -48.62 30.70
C ALA A 52 41.88 -47.45 31.26
N LEU A 53 41.38 -46.56 30.39
CA LEU A 53 40.49 -45.47 30.77
C LEU A 53 39.15 -45.98 31.30
N ARG A 54 38.55 -47.01 30.70
CA ARG A 54 37.30 -47.62 31.20
C ARG A 54 37.48 -48.28 32.57
N ILE A 55 38.64 -48.87 32.83
CA ILE A 55 38.97 -49.44 34.14
C ILE A 55 39.19 -48.34 35.18
N ALA A 56 39.79 -47.22 34.80
CA ALA A 56 40.03 -46.07 35.67
C ALA A 56 38.79 -45.19 35.88
N ALA A 57 37.83 -45.21 34.94
CA ALA A 57 36.59 -44.47 35.05
C ALA A 57 35.76 -44.95 36.24
N ALA A 58 35.08 -44.02 36.91
CA ALA A 58 34.18 -44.35 38.01
C ALA A 58 33.16 -45.39 37.53
N ARG A 59 33.06 -46.49 38.28
CA ARG A 59 32.13 -47.57 37.97
C ARG A 59 30.71 -47.00 38.03
N ALA A 60 29.99 -47.13 36.93
CA ALA A 60 28.59 -46.74 36.92
C ALA A 60 27.83 -47.55 38.00
N PRO A 61 26.77 -46.99 38.61
CA PRO A 61 26.00 -47.67 39.64
C PRO A 61 25.58 -49.06 39.14
N GLN A 62 25.89 -50.12 39.90
CA GLN A 62 25.70 -51.49 39.42
C GLN A 62 24.22 -51.92 39.44
N ASP A 63 23.35 -51.25 40.19
CA ASP A 63 22.06 -51.83 40.59
C ASP A 63 20.79 -51.04 40.25
N ASP A 64 20.84 -49.92 39.50
CA ASP A 64 19.58 -49.25 39.15
C ASP A 64 19.56 -48.57 37.77
N TRP A 65 19.69 -49.39 36.73
CA TRP A 65 19.33 -48.99 35.37
C TRP A 65 17.84 -49.17 35.08
N THR A 66 17.10 -49.80 36.01
CA THR A 66 15.66 -50.09 35.90
C THR A 66 14.79 -48.84 35.86
N GLY A 67 15.30 -47.70 36.33
CA GLY A 67 14.61 -46.41 36.28
C GLY A 67 15.09 -45.46 35.18
N LEU A 68 16.23 -45.69 34.54
CA LEU A 68 16.85 -44.66 33.70
C LEU A 68 16.06 -44.42 32.39
N GLN A 69 15.58 -45.50 31.77
CA GLN A 69 14.70 -45.39 30.60
C GLN A 69 13.37 -44.74 30.96
N SER A 70 12.77 -45.13 32.09
CA SER A 70 11.48 -44.57 32.51
C SER A 70 11.60 -43.10 32.94
N ASP A 71 12.70 -42.71 33.58
CA ASP A 71 13.00 -41.33 33.97
C ASP A 71 13.29 -40.44 32.75
N VAL A 72 14.10 -40.90 31.79
CA VAL A 72 14.33 -40.18 30.53
C VAL A 72 13.03 -40.07 29.73
N ILE A 73 12.23 -41.13 29.63
CA ILE A 73 10.93 -41.09 28.94
C ILE A 73 9.96 -40.17 29.70
N SER A 74 9.96 -40.19 31.03
CA SER A 74 9.13 -39.31 31.87
C SER A 74 9.50 -37.85 31.66
N ARG A 75 10.80 -37.53 31.68
CA ARG A 75 11.32 -36.19 31.45
C ARG A 75 11.08 -35.71 30.02
N MET A 76 11.34 -36.55 29.02
CA MET A 76 11.05 -36.23 27.62
C MET A 76 9.54 -36.01 27.40
N ARG A 77 8.68 -36.80 28.05
CA ARG A 77 7.22 -36.58 28.01
C ARG A 77 6.85 -35.28 28.70
N ALA A 78 7.41 -34.98 29.88
CA ALA A 78 7.15 -33.73 30.59
C ALA A 78 7.55 -32.51 29.74
N GLU A 79 8.74 -32.53 29.13
CA GLU A 79 9.20 -31.49 28.20
C GLU A 79 8.30 -31.41 26.95
N ALA A 80 7.81 -32.54 26.43
CA ALA A 80 6.86 -32.55 25.32
C ALA A 80 5.47 -31.99 25.70
N TYR A 81 5.02 -32.19 26.95
CA TYR A 81 3.76 -31.61 27.45
C TYR A 81 3.86 -30.10 27.70
N GLU A 82 5.04 -29.59 28.04
CA GLU A 82 5.30 -28.15 28.13
C GLU A 82 5.61 -27.51 26.77
N SER A 83 6.03 -28.31 25.78
CA SER A 83 6.32 -27.79 24.44
C SER A 83 5.08 -27.17 23.80
N TRP A 84 5.19 -25.89 23.45
CA TRP A 84 4.14 -25.10 22.83
C TRP A 84 3.61 -25.75 21.54
N THR A 85 4.47 -26.49 20.83
CA THR A 85 4.16 -27.26 19.63
C THR A 85 3.10 -28.35 19.85
N ALA A 86 3.14 -29.06 20.99
CA ALA A 86 2.14 -30.09 21.30
C ALA A 86 0.78 -29.50 21.69
N ARG A 87 0.77 -28.26 22.21
CA ARG A 87 -0.47 -27.53 22.50
C ARG A 87 -1.13 -27.03 21.22
N VAL A 88 -0.32 -26.54 20.28
CA VAL A 88 -0.77 -26.11 18.95
C VAL A 88 -1.32 -27.30 18.16
N SER A 89 -0.65 -28.46 18.16
CA SER A 89 -1.15 -29.64 17.44
C SER A 89 -2.51 -30.13 17.96
N ARG A 90 -2.73 -30.15 19.28
CA ARG A 90 -4.04 -30.52 19.86
C ARG A 90 -5.16 -29.54 19.53
N LEU A 91 -4.83 -28.25 19.42
CA LEU A 91 -5.77 -27.22 18.95
C LEU A 91 -6.18 -27.45 17.49
N PHE A 92 -5.32 -28.08 16.68
CA PHE A 92 -5.63 -28.46 15.30
C PHE A 92 -6.30 -29.85 15.18
N ASP A 93 -5.98 -30.81 16.06
CA ASP A 93 -6.63 -32.13 16.07
C ASP A 93 -8.13 -32.04 16.39
N ASP A 94 -8.52 -31.06 17.20
CA ASP A 94 -9.93 -30.75 17.42
C ASP A 94 -10.49 -29.99 16.21
N MET A 95 -10.84 -30.75 15.17
CA MET A 95 -11.32 -30.24 13.87
C MET A 95 -12.46 -29.22 14.02
N HIS A 96 -13.23 -29.28 15.10
CA HIS A 96 -14.29 -28.32 15.41
C HIS A 96 -13.78 -26.91 15.73
N LEU A 97 -12.61 -26.78 16.38
CA LEU A 97 -11.97 -25.49 16.66
C LEU A 97 -11.44 -24.85 15.38
N VAL A 98 -10.92 -25.66 14.45
CA VAL A 98 -10.47 -25.20 13.13
C VAL A 98 -11.65 -24.61 12.34
N TRP A 99 -12.81 -25.28 12.34
CA TRP A 99 -14.02 -24.77 11.67
C TRP A 99 -14.57 -23.49 12.29
N ILE A 100 -14.56 -23.37 13.63
CA ILE A 100 -14.99 -22.15 14.32
C ILE A 100 -14.02 -20.99 14.02
N GLY A 101 -12.71 -21.25 14.04
CA GLY A 101 -11.69 -20.25 13.73
C GLY A 101 -11.78 -19.76 12.28
N LEU A 102 -11.99 -20.67 11.33
CA LEU A 102 -12.15 -20.35 9.92
C LEU A 102 -13.45 -19.56 9.67
N ALA A 103 -14.55 -19.93 10.32
CA ALA A 103 -15.80 -19.18 10.22
C ALA A 103 -15.64 -17.74 10.74
N SER A 104 -14.94 -17.56 11.87
CA SER A 104 -14.69 -16.23 12.44
C SER A 104 -13.84 -15.35 11.52
N THR A 105 -12.73 -15.88 10.97
CA THR A 105 -11.87 -15.10 10.06
C THR A 105 -12.62 -14.70 8.79
N VAL A 106 -13.36 -15.63 8.17
CA VAL A 106 -14.19 -15.35 7.00
C VAL A 106 -15.23 -14.27 7.30
N ALA A 107 -15.90 -14.33 8.46
CA ALA A 107 -16.86 -13.31 8.87
C ALA A 107 -16.21 -11.93 9.06
N THR A 108 -15.03 -11.85 9.67
CA THR A 108 -14.29 -10.59 9.85
C THR A 108 -13.88 -10.00 8.50
N PHE A 109 -13.37 -10.81 7.58
CA PHE A 109 -13.03 -10.35 6.23
C PHE A 109 -14.26 -9.85 5.47
N LEU A 110 -15.38 -10.56 5.55
CA LEU A 110 -16.62 -10.16 4.90
C LEU A 110 -17.13 -8.83 5.46
N CYS A 111 -17.16 -8.67 6.78
CA CYS A 111 -17.53 -7.40 7.42
C CYS A 111 -16.60 -6.26 7.01
N GLY A 112 -15.29 -6.48 7.01
CA GLY A 112 -14.31 -5.49 6.58
C GLY A 112 -14.51 -5.06 5.12
N ALA A 113 -14.75 -6.02 4.22
CA ALA A 113 -15.02 -5.76 2.81
C ALA A 113 -16.31 -4.95 2.61
N ILE A 114 -17.36 -5.24 3.38
CA ILE A 114 -18.63 -4.47 3.32
C ILE A 114 -18.41 -3.03 3.78
N VAL A 115 -17.74 -2.82 4.92
CA VAL A 115 -17.46 -1.46 5.42
C VAL A 115 -16.60 -0.68 4.45
N LEU A 116 -15.56 -1.31 3.89
CA LEU A 116 -14.68 -0.69 2.91
C LEU A 116 -15.44 -0.37 1.61
N GLY A 117 -16.30 -1.28 1.16
CA GLY A 117 -17.18 -1.05 0.02
C GLY A 117 -18.12 0.12 0.26
N MET A 118 -18.76 0.18 1.43
CA MET A 118 -19.59 1.32 1.82
C MET A 118 -18.80 2.62 1.83
N LEU A 119 -17.60 2.66 2.39
CA LEU A 119 -16.76 3.87 2.38
C LEU A 119 -16.36 4.28 0.96
N HIS A 120 -16.08 3.31 0.09
CA HIS A 120 -15.69 3.57 -1.29
C HIS A 120 -16.86 4.13 -2.12
N PHE A 121 -18.06 3.56 -1.98
CA PHE A 121 -19.23 3.97 -2.75
C PHE A 121 -20.02 5.13 -2.12
N ALA A 122 -19.95 5.30 -0.79
CA ALA A 122 -20.66 6.35 -0.06
C ALA A 122 -19.81 7.59 0.22
N SER A 123 -18.58 7.67 -0.31
CA SER A 123 -17.83 8.92 -0.33
C SER A 123 -18.11 9.65 -1.65
N PRO A 124 -19.14 10.53 -1.73
CA PRO A 124 -19.10 11.58 -2.73
C PRO A 124 -17.82 12.37 -2.46
N GLU A 125 -17.00 12.59 -3.49
CA GLU A 125 -15.81 13.43 -3.40
C GLU A 125 -16.20 14.74 -2.73
N ARG A 126 -15.80 14.89 -1.46
CA ARG A 126 -16.08 16.11 -0.71
C ARG A 126 -14.98 17.08 -1.10
N ASP A 127 -15.36 18.10 -1.84
CA ASP A 127 -14.47 19.16 -2.33
C ASP A 127 -13.70 19.86 -1.19
N ASP A 128 -14.16 19.72 0.06
CA ASP A 128 -13.49 20.24 1.27
C ASP A 128 -12.43 19.30 1.88
N SER A 129 -12.09 18.19 1.22
CA SER A 129 -11.12 17.23 1.77
C SER A 129 -9.68 17.74 1.63
N LEU A 130 -8.80 17.33 2.57
CA LEU A 130 -7.38 17.67 2.53
C LEU A 130 -6.72 17.23 1.21
N ARG A 131 -7.23 16.14 0.60
CA ARG A 131 -6.82 15.69 -0.74
C ARG A 131 -7.16 16.71 -1.82
N ALA A 132 -8.35 17.32 -1.77
CA ALA A 132 -8.73 18.39 -2.69
C ALA A 132 -7.85 19.64 -2.50
N MET A 133 -7.55 20.02 -1.25
CA MET A 133 -6.58 21.10 -0.97
C MET A 133 -5.18 20.80 -1.52
N ILE A 134 -4.67 19.57 -1.35
CA ILE A 134 -3.39 19.16 -1.96
C ILE A 134 -3.46 19.23 -3.49
N ALA A 135 -4.58 18.78 -4.08
CA ALA A 135 -4.76 18.81 -5.52
C ALA A 135 -4.77 20.24 -6.07
N VAL A 136 -5.45 21.18 -5.39
CA VAL A 136 -5.47 22.61 -5.76
C VAL A 136 -4.07 23.23 -5.64
N VAL A 137 -3.34 22.96 -4.56
CA VAL A 137 -1.97 23.49 -4.35
C VAL A 137 -0.98 22.92 -5.38
N ALA A 138 -1.16 21.66 -5.77
CA ALA A 138 -0.32 21.01 -6.78
C ALA A 138 -0.72 21.38 -8.23
N ALA A 139 -1.88 22.01 -8.43
CA ALA A 139 -2.38 22.32 -9.75
C ALA A 139 -1.59 23.49 -10.38
N PRO A 140 -1.18 23.38 -11.66
CA PRO A 140 -0.49 24.46 -12.37
C PRO A 140 -1.30 25.76 -12.37
N TRP A 141 -0.60 26.89 -12.34
CA TRP A 141 -1.22 28.21 -12.44
C TRP A 141 -2.02 28.33 -13.75
N GLY A 142 -3.27 28.81 -13.67
CA GLY A 142 -4.17 28.94 -14.82
C GLY A 142 -4.88 27.63 -15.21
N SER A 143 -4.85 26.62 -14.33
CA SER A 143 -5.64 25.40 -14.49
C SER A 143 -7.04 25.54 -13.90
N ASP A 144 -7.97 24.65 -14.27
CA ASP A 144 -9.37 24.71 -13.83
C ASP A 144 -9.53 24.49 -12.32
N LEU A 145 -8.52 23.90 -11.67
CA LEU A 145 -8.43 23.73 -10.21
C LEU A 145 -7.73 24.91 -9.51
N ASN A 146 -7.01 25.76 -10.25
CA ASN A 146 -6.28 26.91 -9.74
C ASN A 146 -6.34 28.07 -10.75
N PRO A 147 -7.52 28.73 -10.87
CA PRO A 147 -7.74 29.77 -11.85
C PRO A 147 -6.89 31.00 -11.55
N ALA A 148 -6.32 31.59 -12.60
CA ALA A 148 -5.52 32.81 -12.47
C ALA A 148 -6.40 34.03 -12.19
N SER A 149 -5.90 34.97 -11.39
CA SER A 149 -6.48 36.31 -11.34
C SER A 149 -6.20 37.02 -12.65
N LEU A 150 -7.20 37.76 -13.16
CA LEU A 150 -7.01 38.61 -14.33
C LEU A 150 -5.93 39.66 -14.04
N ASP A 151 -4.88 39.70 -14.85
CA ASP A 151 -3.81 40.69 -14.82
C ASP A 151 -3.65 41.29 -16.22
N GLY A 152 -2.98 42.43 -16.36
CA GLY A 152 -2.87 43.19 -17.62
C GLY A 152 -2.18 42.43 -18.77
N LEU A 153 -1.51 41.31 -18.48
CA LEU A 153 -0.88 40.42 -19.46
C LEU A 153 -1.81 39.32 -19.97
N ILE A 154 -2.99 39.16 -19.38
CA ILE A 154 -3.97 38.13 -19.72
C ILE A 154 -5.05 38.75 -20.60
N GLN A 155 -5.30 38.14 -21.76
CA GLN A 155 -6.42 38.54 -22.59
C GLN A 155 -7.72 38.06 -21.95
N ALA A 156 -8.59 39.02 -21.62
CA ALA A 156 -9.88 38.73 -21.01
C ALA A 156 -10.76 37.86 -21.93
N PRO A 157 -11.55 36.94 -21.35
CA PRO A 157 -12.45 36.11 -22.13
C PRO A 157 -13.51 36.98 -22.80
N THR A 158 -13.77 36.71 -24.06
CA THR A 158 -14.68 37.50 -24.89
C THR A 158 -15.98 36.76 -25.11
N VAL A 159 -17.08 37.51 -25.16
CA VAL A 159 -18.40 36.97 -25.48
C VAL A 159 -18.54 36.87 -27.00
N PRO A 160 -18.77 35.67 -27.58
CA PRO A 160 -18.99 35.52 -29.02
C PRO A 160 -20.18 36.37 -29.49
N GLN A 161 -20.05 37.01 -30.65
CA GLN A 161 -21.10 37.91 -31.18
C GLN A 161 -22.41 37.19 -31.49
N ASP A 162 -22.35 35.91 -31.88
CA ASP A 162 -23.50 35.04 -32.15
C ASP A 162 -23.92 34.21 -30.91
N GLY A 163 -23.39 34.55 -29.73
CA GLY A 163 -23.56 33.78 -28.51
C GLY A 163 -24.88 34.05 -27.77
N LEU A 164 -25.41 33.01 -27.13
CA LEU A 164 -26.63 33.05 -26.32
C LEU A 164 -26.57 34.10 -25.18
N VAL A 165 -25.38 34.43 -24.69
CA VAL A 165 -25.16 35.47 -23.67
C VAL A 165 -25.59 36.83 -24.17
N ARG A 166 -25.20 37.21 -25.39
CA ARG A 166 -25.52 38.53 -25.94
C ARG A 166 -27.03 38.68 -26.15
N ALA A 167 -27.67 37.66 -26.72
CA ALA A 167 -29.11 37.63 -26.91
C ALA A 167 -29.88 37.74 -25.58
N THR A 168 -29.39 37.07 -24.53
CA THR A 168 -30.01 37.12 -23.20
C THR A 168 -29.83 38.49 -22.53
N LEU A 169 -28.64 39.10 -22.66
CA LEU A 169 -28.36 40.44 -22.16
C LEU A 169 -29.19 41.53 -22.88
N GLU A 170 -29.40 41.39 -24.19
CA GLU A 170 -30.25 42.29 -24.97
C GLU A 170 -31.73 42.15 -24.58
N GLN A 171 -32.21 40.93 -24.32
CA GLN A 171 -33.60 40.67 -23.92
C GLN A 171 -33.92 41.15 -22.49
N SER A 172 -32.96 41.13 -21.58
CA SER A 172 -33.12 41.66 -20.21
C SER A 172 -33.24 43.18 -20.12
N GLY A 173 -32.99 43.89 -21.22
CA GLY A 173 -32.99 45.36 -21.28
C GLY A 173 -34.35 46.05 -21.22
N SER A 174 -35.46 45.32 -21.18
CA SER A 174 -36.79 45.94 -21.31
C SER A 174 -37.32 46.60 -20.03
N GLN A 175 -36.64 46.49 -18.88
CA GLN A 175 -37.14 47.00 -17.60
C GLN A 175 -36.04 47.64 -16.71
N GLY A 176 -35.69 48.89 -17.01
CA GLY A 176 -34.98 49.80 -16.10
C GLY A 176 -33.45 49.68 -16.08
N GLU A 177 -32.80 50.67 -15.46
CA GLU A 177 -31.36 50.66 -15.18
C GLU A 177 -31.04 49.50 -14.23
N LEU A 178 -30.32 48.51 -14.75
CA LEU A 178 -29.91 47.32 -14.01
C LEU A 178 -28.39 47.27 -13.96
N MET A 179 -27.83 47.29 -12.75
CA MET A 179 -26.40 47.09 -12.49
C MET A 179 -26.24 45.78 -11.72
N LEU A 180 -25.59 44.79 -12.34
CA LEU A 180 -25.33 43.48 -11.75
C LEU A 180 -23.83 43.24 -11.69
N ALA A 181 -23.32 43.04 -10.48
CA ALA A 181 -21.96 42.54 -10.26
C ALA A 181 -21.99 41.01 -10.13
N LEU A 182 -21.36 40.33 -11.07
CA LEU A 182 -21.29 38.87 -11.16
C LEU A 182 -19.83 38.44 -10.97
N SER A 183 -19.56 37.47 -10.10
CA SER A 183 -18.29 36.74 -10.11
C SER A 183 -18.48 35.41 -10.82
N ALA A 184 -17.50 35.00 -11.61
CA ALA A 184 -17.49 33.72 -12.32
C ALA A 184 -16.06 33.24 -12.55
N VAL A 185 -15.91 31.91 -12.57
CA VAL A 185 -14.70 31.25 -13.06
C VAL A 185 -14.96 30.77 -14.48
N VAL A 186 -14.09 31.17 -15.41
CA VAL A 186 -14.12 30.68 -16.79
C VAL A 186 -13.02 29.65 -16.97
N SER A 187 -13.38 28.42 -17.33
CA SER A 187 -12.46 27.31 -17.56
C SER A 187 -11.65 27.49 -18.84
N ARG A 188 -10.62 26.66 -19.02
CA ARG A 188 -9.81 26.63 -20.26
C ARG A 188 -10.61 26.28 -21.52
N GLU A 189 -11.71 25.58 -21.35
CA GLU A 189 -12.66 25.23 -22.41
C GLU A 189 -13.73 26.31 -22.63
N GLY A 190 -13.67 27.43 -21.90
CA GLY A 190 -14.63 28.51 -22.00
C GLY A 190 -15.96 28.23 -21.29
N ARG A 191 -16.00 27.28 -20.36
CA ARG A 191 -17.19 27.00 -19.55
C ARG A 191 -17.23 27.95 -18.35
N VAL A 192 -18.42 28.43 -18.03
CA VAL A 192 -18.64 29.27 -16.83
C VAL A 192 -19.03 28.37 -15.66
N SER A 193 -18.28 28.44 -14.57
CA SER A 193 -18.54 27.76 -13.29
C SER A 193 -18.54 28.76 -12.14
N GLU A 194 -19.18 28.39 -11.02
CA GLU A 194 -19.19 29.18 -9.79
C GLU A 194 -19.73 30.62 -9.95
N LEU A 195 -20.77 30.77 -10.77
CA LEU A 195 -21.39 32.06 -11.04
C LEU A 195 -22.17 32.53 -9.80
N SER A 196 -21.73 33.64 -9.19
CA SER A 196 -22.38 34.22 -8.01
C SER A 196 -22.65 35.72 -8.18
N VAL A 197 -23.71 36.21 -7.52
CA VAL A 197 -24.12 37.62 -7.58
C VAL A 197 -23.60 38.31 -6.32
N LEU A 198 -22.72 39.29 -6.49
CA LEU A 198 -22.08 39.99 -5.38
C LEU A 198 -22.94 41.12 -4.81
N ALA A 199 -23.85 41.69 -5.60
CA ALA A 199 -24.76 42.75 -5.17
C ALA A 199 -26.10 42.67 -5.91
N ASN A 200 -27.23 42.59 -5.18
CA ASN A 200 -28.55 42.95 -5.71
C ASN A 200 -29.60 43.22 -4.62
N ASP A 201 -30.46 44.21 -4.86
CA ASP A 201 -31.59 44.61 -4.01
C ASP A 201 -32.97 44.37 -4.71
N ARG A 202 -33.02 43.63 -5.83
CA ARG A 202 -34.26 43.37 -6.59
C ARG A 202 -34.41 41.94 -7.16
N ASP A 203 -35.63 41.67 -7.63
CA ASP A 203 -36.29 40.42 -8.07
C ASP A 203 -35.42 39.17 -8.40
N ARG A 204 -35.34 38.25 -7.42
CA ARG A 204 -34.56 36.98 -7.49
C ARG A 204 -34.89 36.09 -8.70
N ARG A 205 -36.13 36.11 -9.18
CA ARG A 205 -36.59 35.25 -10.29
C ARG A 205 -36.08 35.69 -11.65
N HIS A 206 -35.78 36.96 -11.82
CA HIS A 206 -35.18 37.47 -13.05
C HIS A 206 -33.69 37.15 -13.10
N ILE A 207 -32.99 37.36 -11.97
CA ILE A 207 -31.58 36.99 -11.79
C ILE A 207 -31.37 35.51 -12.06
N ALA A 208 -32.17 34.63 -11.47
CA ALA A 208 -32.00 33.18 -11.63
C ALA A 208 -32.06 32.74 -13.11
N ARG A 209 -32.92 33.37 -13.92
CA ARG A 209 -33.01 33.09 -15.36
C ARG A 209 -31.80 33.60 -16.13
N LEU A 210 -31.30 34.79 -15.79
CA LEU A 210 -30.06 35.33 -16.35
C LEU A 210 -28.86 34.44 -16.03
N LEU A 211 -28.70 34.05 -14.76
CA LEU A 211 -27.60 33.19 -14.31
C LEU A 211 -27.65 31.82 -15.00
N ASP A 212 -28.84 31.24 -15.12
CA ASP A 212 -29.06 29.96 -15.79
C ASP A 212 -28.78 30.01 -17.31
N ALA A 213 -29.06 31.14 -17.96
CA ALA A 213 -28.71 31.34 -19.37
C ALA A 213 -27.18 31.53 -19.56
N ILE A 214 -26.54 32.29 -18.67
CA ILE A 214 -25.09 32.53 -18.70
C ILE A 214 -24.32 31.24 -18.40
N SER A 215 -24.74 30.44 -17.43
CA SER A 215 -24.06 29.19 -17.05
C SER A 215 -24.09 28.13 -18.15
N ARG A 216 -25.11 28.14 -19.02
CA ARG A 216 -25.21 27.23 -20.17
C ARG A 216 -24.44 27.70 -21.39
N SER A 217 -24.02 28.96 -21.40
CA SER A 217 -23.27 29.53 -22.51
C SER A 217 -21.80 29.14 -22.47
N ARG A 218 -21.15 29.14 -23.64
CA ARG A 218 -19.69 29.02 -23.76
C ARG A 218 -19.11 30.37 -24.16
N LEU A 219 -18.06 30.77 -23.46
CA LEU A 219 -17.28 31.96 -23.75
C LEU A 219 -15.99 31.59 -24.47
N GLU A 220 -15.36 32.56 -25.12
CA GLU A 220 -13.98 32.35 -25.56
C GLU A 220 -13.07 32.36 -24.32
N PRO A 221 -12.22 31.34 -24.14
CA PRO A 221 -11.39 31.24 -22.95
C PRO A 221 -10.38 32.38 -22.89
N ALA A 222 -9.97 32.73 -21.67
CA ALA A 222 -8.89 33.68 -21.46
C ALA A 222 -7.58 33.11 -21.98
N ARG A 223 -6.70 33.97 -22.49
CA ARG A 223 -5.42 33.55 -23.07
C ARG A 223 -4.26 34.26 -22.42
N TYR A 224 -3.21 33.50 -22.12
CA TYR A 224 -1.90 34.04 -21.79
C TYR A 224 -0.96 33.69 -22.95
N GLY A 225 -0.62 34.68 -23.78
CA GLY A 225 0.03 34.43 -25.06
C GLY A 225 -0.88 33.61 -25.99
N THR A 226 -0.50 32.37 -26.28
CA THR A 226 -1.26 31.45 -27.14
C THR A 226 -2.11 30.44 -26.37
N ASP A 227 -1.86 30.29 -25.07
CA ASP A 227 -2.38 29.17 -24.28
C ASP A 227 -3.68 29.56 -23.57
N PRO A 228 -4.73 28.72 -23.64
CA PRO A 228 -5.96 28.95 -22.91
C PRO A 228 -5.74 28.69 -21.42
N ILE A 229 -6.15 29.63 -20.58
CA ILE A 229 -6.04 29.54 -19.12
C ILE A 229 -7.40 29.75 -18.46
N ALA A 230 -7.60 29.09 -17.33
CA ALA A 230 -8.76 29.34 -16.49
C ALA A 230 -8.54 30.62 -15.68
N VAL A 231 -9.56 31.48 -15.61
CA VAL A 231 -9.48 32.76 -14.91
C VAL A 231 -10.69 33.02 -14.02
N ASN A 232 -10.44 33.69 -12.91
CA ASN A 232 -11.49 34.27 -12.08
C ASN A 232 -11.72 35.72 -12.51
N LEU A 233 -12.98 36.07 -12.75
CA LEU A 233 -13.37 37.39 -13.24
C LEU A 233 -14.62 37.90 -12.55
N VAL A 234 -14.70 39.23 -12.49
CA VAL A 234 -15.87 39.95 -12.02
C VAL A 234 -16.41 40.77 -13.18
N TRP A 235 -17.63 40.46 -13.62
CA TRP A 235 -18.33 41.25 -14.61
C TRP A 235 -19.25 42.26 -13.94
N LEU A 236 -19.18 43.50 -14.42
CA LEU A 236 -20.20 44.49 -14.18
C LEU A 236 -21.07 44.57 -15.44
N VAL A 237 -22.32 44.14 -15.31
CA VAL A 237 -23.31 44.26 -16.38
C VAL A 237 -24.16 45.48 -16.07
N GLU A 238 -24.02 46.50 -16.92
CA GLU A 238 -24.83 47.71 -16.84
C GLU A 238 -25.76 47.79 -18.05
N HIS A 239 -27.05 47.99 -17.81
CA HIS A 239 -28.02 48.24 -18.85
C HIS A 239 -28.46 49.70 -18.85
N MET A 240 -28.08 50.45 -19.89
CA MET A 240 -28.50 51.84 -20.09
C MET A 240 -29.46 51.98 -21.27
N THR A 241 -30.63 52.58 -21.03
CA THR A 241 -31.57 52.92 -22.11
C THR A 241 -31.30 54.30 -22.67
N VAL A 242 -30.75 54.37 -23.89
CA VAL A 242 -30.53 55.65 -24.58
C VAL A 242 -31.84 56.14 -25.20
N ARG A 243 -32.42 57.21 -24.64
CA ARG A 243 -33.56 57.90 -25.28
C ARG A 243 -33.05 58.93 -26.27
N GLY A 244 -33.31 58.69 -27.56
CA GLY A 244 -33.08 59.68 -28.61
C GLY A 244 -33.96 60.92 -28.41
N LYS A 245 -33.36 62.11 -28.36
CA LYS A 245 -34.10 63.38 -28.30
C LYS A 245 -34.74 63.62 -29.67
N LEU A 246 -36.05 63.44 -29.78
CA LEU A 246 -36.82 63.86 -30.96
C LEU A 246 -36.62 65.37 -31.13
N ARG A 247 -36.02 65.76 -32.26
CA ARG A 247 -35.78 67.15 -32.66
C ARG A 247 -37.13 67.74 -33.06
N SER A 248 -37.72 68.55 -32.19
CA SER A 248 -38.90 69.39 -32.50
C SER A 248 -38.51 70.52 -33.43
#